data_AF-A0A6P4YXU2-F1
#
_entry.id   AF-A0A6P4YXU2-F1
#
_cell.length_a   1.000
_cell.length_b   1.000
_cell.length_c   1.000
_cell.angle_alpha   90.00
_cell.angle_beta   90.00
_cell.angle_gamma   90.00
#
_symmetry.space_group_name_H-M   'P 1'
#
loop_
_entity.id
_entity.type
_entity.pdbx_description
1 polymer ?
#
loop_
_entity_poly.entity_id
_entity_poly.type
_entity_poly.pdbx_seq_one_letter_code
_entity_poly.pdbx_strand_id
1 'polypeptide(L)'
;MTAYAESVWYPERGLKNGQDMQWGGGSLFVSGRERMRKLKGGHRLLSYRHTVPTIDLSTWIQENTNQEDYVIFKLDVEGAEYDILKKMLMDGTFKWVDKYYGEFHLNQAVKKWGKEKKKSLMNRFTRKGISPSQSILSWSAELRHYEDFEALHPPSRVPKDTPGVPGGVYPNCSASASPNGTLPLTLAVQVGMNAKAARKLVETMAAHPAKVPLSLFVYGDFVELFPGLVRRWARNFTIGMRENQPFPPGHFMLQTYKWIRYSLVSAMERHRDAGLQPAFYLPDNLTDPIVTAAKNRGLRLVQPTARFPPTEGTLLTQENYYNYRDVERVPKAERVLREQLGETGGILSLDSDHPDSHMISVFLLDYLVQRSNFEIVSIHKCLSD
;
A
#
# COMPACT_ATOMS: atom_id res chain seq x y z
N MET A 1 -26.00 5.46 27.80
CA MET A 1 -26.80 4.83 26.71
C MET A 1 -26.67 3.31 26.82
N THR A 2 -27.66 2.50 26.44
CA THR A 2 -27.52 1.04 26.46
C THR A 2 -26.99 0.54 25.11
N ALA A 3 -25.79 -0.03 25.11
CA ALA A 3 -25.23 -0.78 24.00
C ALA A 3 -25.70 -2.23 24.04
N TYR A 4 -25.95 -2.79 22.86
CA TYR A 4 -26.31 -4.19 22.66
C TYR A 4 -25.22 -4.81 21.80
N ALA A 5 -24.56 -5.85 22.30
CA ALA A 5 -23.51 -6.55 21.57
C ALA A 5 -23.83 -8.03 21.46
N GLU A 6 -23.25 -8.65 20.45
CA GLU A 6 -23.18 -10.10 20.40
C GLU A 6 -22.39 -10.63 21.61
N SER A 7 -22.67 -11.87 22.05
CA SER A 7 -21.80 -12.56 23.01
C SER A 7 -20.41 -12.83 22.41
N VAL A 8 -19.46 -13.20 23.25
CA VAL A 8 -18.07 -13.51 22.87
C VAL A 8 -18.03 -14.49 21.67
N TRP A 9 -17.10 -14.26 20.76
CA TRP A 9 -16.85 -15.11 19.61
C TRP A 9 -16.21 -16.45 20.04
N TYR A 10 -16.57 -17.54 19.38
CA TYR A 10 -15.93 -18.85 19.54
C TYR A 10 -16.05 -19.65 18.23
N PRO A 11 -15.03 -20.47 17.85
CA PRO A 11 -14.98 -21.15 16.56
C PRO A 11 -16.18 -22.06 16.25
N GLU A 12 -16.80 -22.66 17.27
CA GLU A 12 -17.91 -23.62 17.14
C GLU A 12 -19.28 -22.94 16.92
N ARG A 13 -19.33 -21.61 16.88
CA ARG A 13 -20.57 -20.83 16.77
C ARG A 13 -21.30 -20.99 15.43
N GLY A 14 -20.69 -21.70 14.47
CA GLY A 14 -21.30 -22.15 13.22
C GLY A 14 -21.55 -21.02 12.21
N LEU A 15 -22.32 -21.31 11.16
CA LEU A 15 -22.70 -20.36 10.10
C LEU A 15 -23.96 -19.57 10.48
N LYS A 16 -24.01 -18.27 10.15
CA LYS A 16 -25.19 -17.43 10.43
C LYS A 16 -26.13 -17.57 9.25
N ASN A 17 -27.30 -18.18 9.49
CA ASN A 17 -28.25 -18.53 8.43
C ASN A 17 -27.62 -19.35 7.28
N GLY A 18 -26.68 -20.25 7.60
CA GLY A 18 -26.01 -21.09 6.61
C GLY A 18 -24.92 -20.41 5.79
N GLN A 19 -24.55 -19.17 6.12
CA GLN A 19 -23.43 -18.46 5.50
C GLN A 19 -22.34 -18.13 6.51
N ASP A 20 -21.10 -18.17 6.03
CA ASP A 20 -19.98 -17.61 6.76
C ASP A 20 -20.03 -16.09 6.57
N MET A 21 -20.31 -15.39 7.65
CA MET A 21 -20.54 -13.94 7.64
C MET A 21 -19.77 -13.34 8.79
N GLN A 22 -19.51 -12.03 8.76
CA GLN A 22 -18.94 -11.35 9.91
C GLN A 22 -19.83 -11.57 11.16
N TRP A 23 -19.23 -12.21 12.17
CA TRP A 23 -19.77 -12.37 13.51
C TRP A 23 -19.03 -11.38 14.40
N GLY A 24 -19.76 -10.60 15.18
CA GLY A 24 -19.16 -9.53 16.00
C GLY A 24 -19.58 -8.15 15.53
N GLY A 25 -20.69 -7.69 16.10
CA GLY A 25 -21.13 -6.31 15.99
C GLY A 25 -21.79 -5.87 17.30
N GLY A 26 -21.71 -4.57 17.56
CA GLY A 26 -22.48 -3.88 18.58
C GLY A 26 -23.44 -2.92 17.92
N SER A 27 -24.58 -2.66 18.56
CA SER A 27 -25.48 -1.60 18.11
C SER A 27 -26.08 -0.88 19.31
N LEU A 28 -26.21 0.44 19.18
CA LEU A 28 -27.00 1.25 20.10
C LEU A 28 -28.50 1.18 19.75
N PHE A 29 -28.82 0.71 18.54
CA PHE A 29 -30.16 0.70 17.98
C PHE A 29 -30.63 -0.72 17.65
N VAL A 30 -31.54 -1.22 18.47
CA VAL A 30 -32.15 -2.54 18.31
C VAL A 30 -33.65 -2.45 18.14
N SER A 31 -34.20 -3.38 17.35
CA SER A 31 -35.64 -3.54 17.18
C SER A 31 -36.32 -3.90 18.51
N GLY A 32 -37.63 -3.69 18.59
CA GLY A 32 -38.42 -4.11 19.75
C GLY A 32 -38.29 -5.61 20.05
N ARG A 33 -38.28 -6.45 19.00
CA ARG A 33 -38.10 -7.91 19.15
C ARG A 33 -36.74 -8.29 19.74
N GLU A 34 -35.66 -7.65 19.29
CA GLU A 34 -34.31 -7.86 19.84
C GLU A 34 -34.23 -7.40 21.30
N ARG A 35 -34.85 -6.27 21.63
CA ARG A 35 -34.91 -5.75 23.00
C ARG A 35 -35.65 -6.68 23.95
N MET A 36 -36.70 -7.37 23.49
CA MET A 36 -37.47 -8.31 24.30
C MET A 36 -36.74 -9.66 24.49
N ARG A 37 -36.02 -10.15 23.48
CA ARG A 37 -35.33 -11.46 23.53
C ARG A 37 -33.97 -11.37 24.22
N LYS A 38 -33.96 -11.22 25.56
CA LYS A 38 -32.73 -11.03 26.36
C LYS A 38 -31.66 -12.09 26.13
N LEU A 39 -32.02 -13.38 26.15
CA LEU A 39 -31.07 -14.49 26.05
C LEU A 39 -30.52 -14.67 24.63
N LYS A 40 -31.39 -14.61 23.62
CA LYS A 40 -31.01 -14.88 22.22
C LYS A 40 -30.57 -13.63 21.46
N GLY A 41 -30.91 -12.42 21.92
CA GLY A 41 -30.56 -11.16 21.24
C GLY A 41 -31.23 -10.94 19.87
N GLY A 42 -32.25 -11.73 19.52
CA GLY A 42 -32.97 -11.64 18.25
C GLY A 42 -32.19 -12.19 17.05
N HIS A 43 -32.45 -11.69 15.84
CA HIS A 43 -31.81 -12.18 14.60
C HIS A 43 -30.32 -11.81 14.55
N ARG A 44 -29.95 -10.64 15.09
CA ARG A 44 -28.57 -10.18 15.19
C ARG A 44 -27.85 -10.69 16.45
N LEU A 45 -28.47 -11.56 17.23
CA LEU A 45 -27.86 -12.19 18.40
C LEU A 45 -27.25 -11.22 19.44
N LEU A 46 -27.81 -10.01 19.56
CA LEU A 46 -27.35 -8.94 20.46
C LEU A 46 -27.82 -9.17 21.91
N SER A 47 -27.35 -10.27 22.52
CA SER A 47 -27.77 -10.71 23.85
C SER A 47 -27.04 -9.99 24.99
N TYR A 48 -25.79 -9.56 24.78
CA TYR A 48 -25.03 -8.82 25.76
C TYR A 48 -25.50 -7.36 25.82
N ARG A 49 -25.68 -6.82 27.03
CA ARG A 49 -26.19 -5.46 27.25
C ARG A 49 -25.31 -4.76 28.26
N HIS A 50 -24.86 -3.57 27.89
CA HIS A 50 -24.04 -2.77 28.76
C HIS A 50 -24.45 -1.30 28.67
N THR A 51 -24.54 -0.63 29.82
CA THR A 51 -24.77 0.81 29.84
C THR A 51 -23.42 1.49 29.71
N VAL A 52 -23.21 2.17 28.58
CA VAL A 52 -22.00 2.93 28.32
C VAL A 52 -22.23 4.41 28.66
N PRO A 53 -21.23 5.09 29.26
CA PRO A 53 -21.23 6.55 29.30
C PRO A 53 -21.20 7.11 27.88
N THR A 54 -21.76 8.30 27.69
CA THR A 54 -21.79 8.99 26.41
C THR A 54 -21.21 10.37 26.56
N ILE A 55 -20.45 10.80 25.56
CA ILE A 55 -19.95 12.17 25.48
C ILE A 55 -20.87 13.02 24.58
N ASP A 56 -20.88 14.32 24.85
CA ASP A 56 -21.43 15.30 23.94
C ASP A 56 -20.35 15.67 22.91
N LEU A 57 -20.43 15.08 21.71
CA LEU A 57 -19.43 15.31 20.66
C LEU A 57 -19.36 16.79 20.23
N SER A 58 -20.50 17.48 20.26
CA SER A 58 -20.59 18.88 19.87
C SER A 58 -19.77 19.77 20.81
N THR A 59 -20.02 19.60 22.12
CA THR A 59 -19.28 20.29 23.18
C THR A 59 -17.82 19.89 23.19
N TRP A 60 -17.52 18.59 23.06
CA TRP A 60 -16.15 18.11 23.07
C TRP A 60 -15.31 18.75 21.95
N ILE A 61 -15.84 18.86 20.73
CA ILE A 61 -15.14 19.55 19.63
C ILE A 61 -14.86 21.00 20.00
N GLN A 62 -15.87 21.74 20.47
CA GLN A 62 -15.72 23.15 20.81
C GLN A 62 -14.72 23.40 21.96
N GLU A 63 -14.63 22.48 22.93
CA GLU A 63 -13.75 22.62 24.10
C GLU A 63 -12.31 22.14 23.84
N ASN A 64 -12.09 21.32 22.82
CA ASN A 64 -10.78 20.70 22.55
C ASN A 64 -10.15 21.12 21.23
N THR A 65 -10.83 21.99 20.45
CA THR A 65 -10.35 22.54 19.18
C THR A 65 -10.75 24.00 19.05
N ASN A 66 -10.03 24.74 18.21
CA ASN A 66 -10.31 26.12 17.83
C ASN A 66 -10.90 26.20 16.41
N GLN A 67 -11.57 27.29 16.06
CA GLN A 67 -12.14 27.44 14.71
C GLN A 67 -11.05 27.64 13.64
N GLU A 68 -9.86 28.02 14.08
CA GLU A 68 -8.67 28.21 13.25
C GLU A 68 -7.91 26.89 13.00
N ASP A 69 -8.23 25.83 13.74
CA ASP A 69 -7.65 24.50 13.52
C ASP A 69 -8.21 23.89 12.23
N TYR A 70 -7.40 23.08 11.54
CA TYR A 70 -7.86 22.32 10.37
C TYR A 70 -8.42 20.96 10.80
N VAL A 71 -9.74 20.84 10.86
CA VAL A 71 -10.43 19.67 11.40
C VAL A 71 -11.07 18.83 10.30
N ILE A 72 -10.62 17.58 10.20
CA ILE A 72 -11.28 16.55 9.39
C ILE A 72 -12.16 15.71 10.32
N PHE A 73 -13.47 15.82 10.16
CA PHE A 73 -14.44 15.03 10.92
C PHE A 73 -14.96 13.85 10.09
N LYS A 74 -14.61 12.64 10.52
CA LYS A 74 -15.02 11.39 9.90
C LYS A 74 -15.99 10.64 10.81
N LEU A 75 -17.20 10.37 10.34
CA LEU A 75 -18.29 9.82 11.13
C LEU A 75 -18.92 8.59 10.48
N ASP A 76 -18.84 7.46 11.18
CA ASP A 76 -19.60 6.24 10.94
C ASP A 76 -19.99 5.66 12.30
N VAL A 77 -21.26 5.79 12.65
CA VAL A 77 -21.80 5.48 14.00
C VAL A 77 -23.16 4.80 13.92
N GLU A 78 -23.45 4.12 12.81
CA GLU A 78 -24.52 3.14 12.72
C GLU A 78 -25.88 3.65 13.25
N GLY A 79 -26.30 4.82 12.75
CA GLY A 79 -27.59 5.45 13.01
C GLY A 79 -27.56 6.54 14.10
N ALA A 80 -26.49 6.60 14.91
CA ALA A 80 -26.37 7.65 15.93
C ALA A 80 -26.11 9.03 15.32
N GLU A 81 -25.70 9.08 14.05
CA GLU A 81 -25.40 10.32 13.34
C GLU A 81 -26.58 11.28 13.35
N TYR A 82 -27.83 10.81 13.35
CA TYR A 82 -28.96 11.73 13.30
C TYR A 82 -29.11 12.59 14.56
N ASP A 83 -28.90 12.03 15.75
CA ASP A 83 -28.93 12.80 16.99
C ASP A 83 -27.71 13.73 17.09
N ILE A 84 -26.53 13.23 16.70
CA ILE A 84 -25.26 14.00 16.67
C ILE A 84 -25.38 15.19 15.71
N LEU A 85 -25.70 14.94 14.44
CA LEU A 85 -25.79 15.96 13.40
C LEU A 85 -26.90 16.97 13.70
N LYS A 86 -28.04 16.53 14.24
CA LYS A 86 -29.09 17.47 14.69
C LYS A 86 -28.55 18.44 15.73
N LYS A 87 -27.83 17.92 16.74
CA LYS A 87 -27.29 18.75 17.81
C LYS A 87 -26.16 19.66 17.34
N MET A 88 -25.20 19.13 16.58
CA MET A 88 -24.12 19.95 16.00
C MET A 88 -24.66 21.07 15.09
N LEU A 89 -25.76 20.84 14.36
CA LEU A 89 -26.45 21.89 13.61
C LEU A 89 -27.09 22.95 14.50
N MET A 90 -27.68 22.54 15.63
CA MET A 90 -28.28 23.46 16.59
C MET A 90 -27.23 24.32 17.30
N ASP A 91 -26.11 23.71 17.67
CA ASP A 91 -25.01 24.37 18.37
C ASP A 91 -24.09 25.18 17.43
N GLY A 92 -24.24 25.01 16.10
CA GLY A 92 -23.39 25.67 15.10
C GLY A 92 -21.97 25.11 15.03
N THR A 93 -21.75 23.88 15.50
CA THR A 93 -20.42 23.26 15.67
C THR A 93 -19.70 22.96 14.38
N PHE A 94 -20.39 22.87 13.24
CA PHE A 94 -19.75 22.66 11.95
C PHE A 94 -18.85 23.82 11.48
N LYS A 95 -18.90 24.97 12.16
CA LYS A 95 -17.91 26.04 11.96
C LYS A 95 -16.49 25.62 12.31
N TRP A 96 -16.32 24.59 13.14
CA TRP A 96 -15.02 24.00 13.48
C TRP A 96 -14.58 22.92 12.48
N VAL A 97 -15.39 22.53 11.50
CA VAL A 97 -15.14 21.33 10.67
C VAL A 97 -14.86 21.72 9.22
N ASP A 98 -13.62 21.63 8.76
CA ASP A 98 -13.25 21.92 7.36
C ASP A 98 -13.73 20.85 6.38
N LYS A 99 -13.61 19.58 6.79
CA LYS A 99 -14.00 18.43 5.96
C LYS A 99 -14.84 17.44 6.74
N TYR A 100 -15.97 17.05 6.15
CA TYR A 100 -16.85 16.04 6.73
C TYR A 100 -16.91 14.80 5.84
N TYR A 101 -16.42 13.67 6.35
CA TYR A 101 -16.59 12.35 5.75
C TYR A 101 -17.64 11.58 6.55
N GLY A 102 -18.85 11.41 6.01
CA GLY A 102 -19.92 10.76 6.76
C GLY A 102 -20.78 9.79 5.97
N GLU A 103 -21.27 8.77 6.66
CA GLU A 103 -22.28 7.84 6.14
C GLU A 103 -23.66 8.14 6.75
N PHE A 104 -24.72 7.90 5.96
CA PHE A 104 -26.11 8.05 6.40
C PHE A 104 -26.85 6.72 6.35
N HIS A 105 -27.15 6.16 7.53
CA HIS A 105 -27.80 4.86 7.67
C HIS A 105 -29.33 4.97 7.60
N LEU A 106 -29.84 5.33 6.42
CA LEU A 106 -31.26 5.59 6.18
C LEU A 106 -32.17 4.42 6.58
N ASN A 107 -31.72 3.20 6.35
CA ASN A 107 -32.49 1.98 6.59
C ASN A 107 -32.48 1.52 8.05
N GLN A 108 -31.63 2.08 8.91
CA GLN A 108 -31.47 1.63 10.29
C GLN A 108 -32.61 2.14 11.19
N ALA A 109 -33.08 1.30 12.11
CA ALA A 109 -34.17 1.67 13.01
C ALA A 109 -33.67 2.55 14.16
N VAL A 110 -33.71 3.88 13.97
CA VAL A 110 -33.22 4.85 14.96
C VAL A 110 -34.41 5.43 15.75
N LYS A 111 -34.31 5.42 17.09
CA LYS A 111 -35.40 5.86 17.97
C LYS A 111 -35.76 7.32 17.67
N LYS A 112 -37.04 7.64 17.50
CA LYS A 112 -37.57 9.00 17.15
C LYS A 112 -37.26 9.49 15.71
N TRP A 113 -36.56 8.71 14.90
CA TRP A 113 -36.14 9.08 13.55
C TRP A 113 -36.81 8.22 12.48
N GLY A 114 -37.92 8.72 11.92
CA GLY A 114 -38.54 8.17 10.71
C GLY A 114 -37.81 8.57 9.42
N LYS A 115 -38.09 7.88 8.31
CA LYS A 115 -37.40 8.07 7.02
C LYS A 115 -37.45 9.53 6.54
N GLU A 116 -38.60 10.18 6.66
CA GLU A 116 -38.83 11.56 6.25
C GLU A 116 -38.04 12.54 7.12
N LYS A 117 -37.98 12.29 8.44
CA LYS A 117 -37.20 13.12 9.38
C LYS A 117 -35.71 13.00 9.12
N LYS A 118 -35.21 11.80 8.83
CA LYS A 118 -33.82 11.56 8.45
C LYS A 118 -33.47 12.32 7.17
N LYS A 119 -34.27 12.17 6.12
CA LYS A 119 -34.07 12.88 4.84
C LYS A 119 -34.15 14.40 5.01
N SER A 120 -35.07 14.89 5.84
CA SER A 120 -35.18 16.32 6.16
C SER A 120 -33.94 16.84 6.91
N LEU A 121 -33.39 16.08 7.86
CA LEU A 121 -32.13 16.43 8.51
C LEU A 121 -30.97 16.46 7.51
N MET A 122 -30.84 15.43 6.67
CA MET A 122 -29.80 15.39 5.62
C MET A 122 -29.89 16.62 4.70
N ASN A 123 -31.08 16.93 4.20
CA ASN A 123 -31.29 18.11 3.36
C ASN A 123 -31.01 19.43 4.08
N ARG A 124 -31.22 19.50 5.41
CA ARG A 124 -30.83 20.68 6.21
C ARG A 124 -29.32 20.73 6.39
N PHE A 125 -28.69 19.60 6.66
CA PHE A 125 -27.26 19.47 6.81
C PHE A 125 -26.53 19.89 5.53
N THR A 126 -26.93 19.38 4.37
CA THR A 126 -26.36 19.77 3.07
C THR A 126 -26.54 21.26 2.74
N ARG A 127 -27.61 21.91 3.25
CA ARG A 127 -27.89 23.34 2.96
C ARG A 127 -27.31 24.32 3.98
N LYS A 128 -27.19 23.92 5.25
CA LYS A 128 -26.90 24.81 6.39
C LYS A 128 -25.73 24.37 7.25
N GLY A 129 -25.41 23.08 7.23
CA GLY A 129 -24.39 22.49 8.10
C GLY A 129 -22.99 22.60 7.55
N ILE A 130 -22.85 22.98 6.29
CA ILE A 130 -21.57 22.97 5.59
C ILE A 130 -21.51 24.27 4.79
N SER A 131 -20.52 25.10 5.11
CA SER A 131 -20.16 26.30 4.33
C SER A 131 -19.99 25.89 2.86
N PRO A 132 -20.22 26.79 1.87
CA PRO A 132 -19.89 26.50 0.47
C PRO A 132 -18.43 26.04 0.24
N SER A 133 -17.53 26.35 1.18
CA SER A 133 -16.12 25.91 1.19
C SER A 133 -15.91 24.51 1.79
N GLN A 134 -16.88 23.96 2.51
CA GLN A 134 -16.85 22.65 3.13
C GLN A 134 -17.56 21.65 2.19
N SER A 135 -17.08 20.42 2.08
CA SER A 135 -17.71 19.38 1.22
C SER A 135 -18.21 18.22 2.08
N ILE A 136 -19.44 17.76 1.84
CA ILE A 136 -19.88 16.43 2.30
C ILE A 136 -19.18 15.44 1.39
N LEU A 137 -18.28 14.66 1.96
CA LEU A 137 -17.51 13.68 1.21
C LEU A 137 -18.02 12.27 1.57
N SER A 138 -18.41 11.53 0.53
CA SER A 138 -18.67 10.10 0.66
C SER A 138 -17.39 9.37 1.03
N TRP A 139 -17.53 8.36 1.89
CA TRP A 139 -16.42 7.50 2.26
C TRP A 139 -16.92 6.11 2.67
N SER A 140 -16.03 5.13 2.64
CA SER A 140 -16.28 3.78 3.17
C SER A 140 -14.95 3.15 3.59
N ALA A 141 -14.86 2.72 4.86
CA ALA A 141 -13.65 2.16 5.44
C ALA A 141 -13.23 0.88 4.73
N GLU A 142 -14.18 -0.04 4.65
CA GLU A 142 -14.00 -1.41 4.15
C GLU A 142 -13.61 -1.40 2.67
N LEU A 143 -14.20 -0.47 1.92
CA LEU A 143 -13.93 -0.30 0.50
C LEU A 143 -12.73 0.62 0.24
N ARG A 144 -12.10 1.22 1.27
CA ARG A 144 -11.03 2.23 1.09
C ARG A 144 -11.43 3.36 0.12
N HIS A 145 -12.68 3.78 0.20
CA HIS A 145 -13.23 4.85 -0.62
C HIS A 145 -13.21 6.17 0.16
N TYR A 146 -12.73 7.22 -0.50
CA TYR A 146 -12.83 8.61 -0.09
C TYR A 146 -13.11 9.41 -1.35
N GLU A 147 -14.16 10.23 -1.35
CA GLU A 147 -14.64 10.92 -2.54
C GLU A 147 -13.57 11.84 -3.17
N ASP A 148 -12.82 12.57 -2.35
CA ASP A 148 -11.78 13.50 -2.79
C ASP A 148 -10.39 12.88 -2.89
N PHE A 149 -10.27 11.54 -2.87
CA PHE A 149 -8.98 10.88 -2.79
C PHE A 149 -8.03 11.31 -3.91
N GLU A 150 -8.49 11.35 -5.16
CA GLU A 150 -7.63 11.70 -6.30
C GLU A 150 -7.26 13.18 -6.30
N ALA A 151 -8.11 14.05 -5.77
CA ALA A 151 -7.81 15.48 -5.62
C ALA A 151 -6.75 15.70 -4.54
N LEU A 152 -6.80 14.93 -3.44
CA LEU A 152 -5.81 14.96 -2.37
C LEU A 152 -4.45 14.37 -2.80
N HIS A 153 -4.49 13.38 -3.69
CA HIS A 153 -3.31 12.63 -4.12
C HIS A 153 -3.22 12.68 -5.64
N PRO A 154 -2.89 13.84 -6.23
CA PRO A 154 -2.75 13.94 -7.68
C PRO A 154 -1.67 12.95 -8.18
N PRO A 155 -1.79 12.43 -9.41
CA PRO A 155 -0.77 11.57 -10.00
C PRO A 155 0.64 12.19 -9.94
N SER A 156 1.67 11.33 -9.87
CA SER A 156 3.06 11.79 -9.78
C SER A 156 3.43 12.64 -10.99
N ARG A 157 4.16 13.72 -10.73
CA ARG A 157 4.82 14.51 -11.78
C ARG A 157 6.14 13.84 -12.12
N VAL A 158 6.07 12.70 -12.77
CA VAL A 158 7.26 12.02 -13.28
C VAL A 158 7.96 12.94 -14.30
N PRO A 159 9.30 13.14 -14.20
CA PRO A 159 10.04 13.98 -15.15
C PRO A 159 9.79 13.57 -16.62
N LYS A 160 9.65 14.55 -17.51
CA LYS A 160 9.27 14.33 -18.92
C LYS A 160 10.28 13.48 -19.69
N ASP A 161 11.55 13.53 -19.28
CA ASP A 161 12.68 12.78 -19.81
C ASP A 161 12.79 11.36 -19.22
N THR A 162 11.89 10.97 -18.30
CA THR A 162 11.86 9.60 -17.80
C THR A 162 11.46 8.65 -18.93
N PRO A 163 12.30 7.66 -19.28
CA PRO A 163 12.03 6.73 -20.36
C PRO A 163 10.83 5.82 -20.06
N GLY A 164 10.28 5.25 -21.13
CA GLY A 164 9.08 4.44 -21.10
C GLY A 164 7.80 5.24 -20.83
N VAL A 165 6.67 4.53 -20.80
CA VAL A 165 5.33 5.10 -20.68
C VAL A 165 4.64 4.69 -19.38
N PRO A 166 3.74 5.52 -18.81
CA PRO A 166 2.90 5.14 -17.68
C PRO A 166 2.15 3.83 -17.91
N GLY A 167 2.30 2.88 -16.98
CA GLY A 167 1.70 1.55 -17.07
C GLY A 167 2.43 0.58 -17.99
N GLY A 168 3.51 1.00 -18.65
CA GLY A 168 4.36 0.10 -19.45
C GLY A 168 5.03 -0.94 -18.55
N VAL A 169 5.03 -2.19 -18.99
CA VAL A 169 5.68 -3.32 -18.32
C VAL A 169 6.97 -3.64 -19.06
N TYR A 170 8.09 -3.64 -18.34
CA TYR A 170 9.43 -3.80 -18.90
C TYR A 170 10.08 -5.07 -18.32
N PRO A 171 9.96 -6.22 -19.02
CA PRO A 171 10.58 -7.48 -18.62
C PRO A 171 12.06 -7.59 -19.02
N ASN A 172 12.54 -6.67 -19.87
CA ASN A 172 13.90 -6.63 -20.42
C ASN A 172 14.28 -5.17 -20.73
N CYS A 173 15.54 -4.92 -21.10
CA CYS A 173 15.96 -3.63 -21.63
C CYS A 173 15.39 -3.43 -23.04
N SER A 174 14.89 -2.23 -23.32
CA SER A 174 14.49 -1.79 -24.67
C SER A 174 15.69 -1.37 -25.51
N ALA A 175 16.78 -0.93 -24.86
CA ALA A 175 17.97 -0.44 -25.54
C ALA A 175 18.57 -1.52 -26.46
N SER A 176 18.96 -1.09 -27.67
CA SER A 176 19.65 -1.95 -28.62
C SER A 176 21.05 -2.35 -28.13
N ALA A 177 21.57 -3.46 -28.66
CA ALA A 177 22.95 -3.87 -28.43
C ALA A 177 23.92 -2.73 -28.80
N SER A 178 25.03 -2.63 -28.06
CA SER A 178 26.05 -1.64 -28.36
C SER A 178 26.68 -1.91 -29.73
N PRO A 179 27.35 -0.90 -30.35
CA PRO A 179 28.10 -1.11 -31.60
C PRO A 179 29.14 -2.23 -31.52
N ASN A 180 29.59 -2.58 -30.31
CA ASN A 180 30.57 -3.64 -30.07
C ASN A 180 29.91 -5.02 -29.84
N GLY A 181 28.59 -5.14 -30.01
CA GLY A 181 27.85 -6.39 -29.82
C GLY A 181 27.56 -6.75 -28.36
N THR A 182 27.81 -5.84 -27.41
CA THR A 182 27.47 -6.06 -25.99
C THR A 182 26.00 -5.77 -25.74
N LEU A 183 25.38 -6.56 -24.88
CA LEU A 183 23.94 -6.48 -24.58
C LEU A 183 23.70 -5.65 -23.30
N PRO A 184 22.74 -4.73 -23.28
CA PRO A 184 22.50 -3.91 -22.09
C PRO A 184 21.95 -4.75 -20.93
N LEU A 185 22.50 -4.51 -19.73
CA LEU A 185 22.03 -5.10 -18.48
C LEU A 185 21.93 -4.01 -17.40
N THR A 186 20.80 -3.91 -16.72
CA THR A 186 20.65 -3.05 -15.54
C THR A 186 20.54 -3.87 -14.28
N LEU A 187 21.04 -3.30 -13.17
CA LEU A 187 21.04 -3.92 -11.86
C LEU A 187 20.01 -3.27 -10.94
N ALA A 188 19.08 -4.09 -10.45
CA ALA A 188 18.06 -3.71 -9.50
C ALA A 188 18.33 -4.37 -8.13
N VAL A 189 18.18 -3.60 -7.05
CA VAL A 189 18.17 -4.15 -5.70
C VAL A 189 16.76 -4.01 -5.14
N GLN A 190 16.14 -5.14 -4.84
CA GLN A 190 14.89 -5.18 -4.07
C GLN A 190 15.26 -5.00 -2.60
N VAL A 191 15.01 -3.81 -2.07
CA VAL A 191 15.32 -3.48 -0.69
C VAL A 191 14.21 -4.01 0.20
N GLY A 192 14.59 -4.92 1.07
CA GLY A 192 13.77 -5.50 2.12
C GLY A 192 13.70 -4.63 3.37
N MET A 193 12.85 -5.04 4.33
CA MET A 193 12.64 -4.27 5.56
C MET A 193 13.79 -4.41 6.57
N ASN A 194 14.69 -5.39 6.39
CA ASN A 194 15.88 -5.52 7.23
C ASN A 194 16.96 -4.50 6.82
N ALA A 195 16.98 -3.35 7.48
CA ALA A 195 17.93 -2.27 7.17
C ALA A 195 19.40 -2.68 7.23
N LYS A 196 19.78 -3.63 8.09
CA LYS A 196 21.16 -4.12 8.16
C LYS A 196 21.52 -4.91 6.90
N ALA A 197 20.64 -5.84 6.48
CA ALA A 197 20.86 -6.64 5.29
C ALA A 197 20.83 -5.77 4.01
N ALA A 198 19.87 -4.85 3.93
CA ALA A 198 19.77 -3.85 2.87
C ALA A 198 21.05 -3.04 2.71
N ARG A 199 21.56 -2.46 3.80
CA ARG A 199 22.82 -1.70 3.78
C ARG A 199 23.99 -2.58 3.37
N LYS A 200 24.08 -3.79 3.91
CA LYS A 200 25.17 -4.71 3.57
C LYS A 200 25.22 -4.96 2.06
N LEU A 201 24.09 -5.30 1.43
CA LEU A 201 24.05 -5.55 -0.01
C LEU A 201 24.35 -4.28 -0.81
N VAL A 202 23.66 -3.17 -0.53
CA VAL A 202 23.82 -1.91 -1.29
C VAL A 202 25.24 -1.35 -1.17
N GLU A 203 25.80 -1.30 0.04
CA GLU A 203 27.16 -0.79 0.27
C GLU A 203 28.21 -1.72 -0.36
N THR A 204 28.00 -3.04 -0.36
CA THR A 204 28.90 -4.01 -1.03
C THR A 204 28.93 -3.79 -2.54
N MET A 205 27.76 -3.67 -3.18
CA MET A 205 27.69 -3.42 -4.63
C MET A 205 28.26 -2.04 -4.99
N ALA A 206 27.99 -1.02 -4.17
CA ALA A 206 28.51 0.32 -4.36
C ALA A 206 30.04 0.42 -4.24
N ALA A 207 30.66 -0.46 -3.45
CA ALA A 207 32.10 -0.49 -3.24
C ALA A 207 32.87 -1.15 -4.41
N HIS A 208 32.18 -1.77 -5.37
CA HIS A 208 32.83 -2.41 -6.50
C HIS A 208 33.63 -1.39 -7.35
N PRO A 209 34.89 -1.67 -7.74
CA PRO A 209 35.77 -0.69 -8.40
C PRO A 209 35.21 -0.11 -9.71
N ALA A 210 34.39 -0.88 -10.43
CA ALA A 210 33.76 -0.45 -11.68
C ALA A 210 32.65 0.60 -11.51
N LYS A 211 32.21 0.89 -10.26
CA LYS A 211 31.16 1.88 -9.95
C LYS A 211 29.90 1.72 -10.82
N VAL A 212 29.35 0.51 -10.81
CA VAL A 212 28.19 0.17 -11.64
C VAL A 212 26.94 0.99 -11.25
N PRO A 213 26.12 1.42 -12.22
CA PRO A 213 24.85 2.08 -11.93
C PRO A 213 23.88 1.09 -11.27
N LEU A 214 23.20 1.54 -10.20
CA LEU A 214 22.22 0.74 -9.46
C LEU A 214 20.87 1.44 -9.39
N SER A 215 19.81 0.62 -9.40
CA SER A 215 18.45 1.03 -9.05
C SER A 215 18.00 0.34 -7.79
N LEU A 216 17.62 1.10 -6.77
CA LEU A 216 17.13 0.57 -5.49
C LEU A 216 15.62 0.70 -5.44
N PHE A 217 14.91 -0.42 -5.32
CA PHE A 217 13.46 -0.45 -5.15
C PHE A 217 13.13 -0.63 -3.68
N VAL A 218 12.54 0.39 -3.06
CA VAL A 218 12.32 0.45 -1.62
C VAL A 218 10.82 0.46 -1.26
N TYR A 219 10.45 -0.21 -0.17
CA TYR A 219 9.10 -0.12 0.38
C TYR A 219 8.81 1.28 0.96
N GLY A 220 7.56 1.71 0.90
CA GLY A 220 7.10 2.94 1.55
C GLY A 220 7.46 3.00 3.03
N ASP A 221 7.19 1.93 3.79
CA ASP A 221 7.52 1.80 5.21
C ASP A 221 9.03 1.98 5.46
N PHE A 222 9.89 1.45 4.57
CA PHE A 222 11.34 1.60 4.70
C PHE A 222 11.77 3.06 4.56
N VAL A 223 11.16 3.78 3.61
CA VAL A 223 11.43 5.22 3.42
C VAL A 223 10.99 6.03 4.62
N GLU A 224 9.82 5.72 5.19
CA GLU A 224 9.32 6.39 6.39
C GLU A 224 10.23 6.16 7.61
N LEU A 225 10.72 4.93 7.80
CA LEU A 225 11.59 4.59 8.93
C LEU A 225 13.03 5.11 8.76
N PHE A 226 13.54 5.14 7.53
CA PHE A 226 14.95 5.47 7.24
C PHE A 226 15.13 6.57 6.16
N PRO A 227 14.43 7.73 6.25
CA PRO A 227 14.39 8.71 5.17
C PRO A 227 15.78 9.30 4.88
N GLY A 228 16.59 9.51 5.91
CA GLY A 228 17.96 10.01 5.75
C GLY A 228 18.90 9.03 5.04
N LEU A 229 18.71 7.73 5.21
CA LEU A 229 19.48 6.70 4.50
C LEU A 229 19.10 6.68 3.02
N VAL A 230 17.80 6.62 2.72
CA VAL A 230 17.31 6.59 1.34
C VAL A 230 17.70 7.87 0.58
N ARG A 231 17.64 9.04 1.22
CA ARG A 231 18.14 10.30 0.64
C ARG A 231 19.64 10.26 0.31
N ARG A 232 20.46 9.59 1.12
CA ARG A 232 21.89 9.40 0.79
C ARG A 232 22.06 8.48 -0.40
N TRP A 233 21.32 7.38 -0.46
CA TRP A 233 21.33 6.49 -1.61
C TRP A 233 20.88 7.19 -2.89
N ALA A 234 19.86 8.04 -2.82
CA ALA A 234 19.34 8.81 -3.95
C ALA A 234 20.35 9.75 -4.61
N ARG A 235 21.48 10.08 -3.94
CA ARG A 235 22.55 10.88 -4.53
C ARG A 235 23.35 10.13 -5.60
N ASN A 236 23.41 8.81 -5.49
CA ASN A 236 24.25 7.96 -6.32
C ASN A 236 23.45 6.91 -7.12
N PHE A 237 22.24 6.59 -6.67
CA PHE A 237 21.43 5.51 -7.22
C PHE A 237 20.04 6.01 -7.62
N THR A 238 19.45 5.34 -8.62
CA THR A 238 18.05 5.58 -8.94
C THR A 238 17.18 4.96 -7.86
N ILE A 239 16.26 5.72 -7.27
CA ILE A 239 15.28 5.19 -6.30
C ILE A 239 13.97 4.89 -7.01
N GLY A 240 13.62 3.61 -7.06
CA GLY A 240 12.32 3.12 -7.46
C GLY A 240 11.50 2.67 -6.25
N MET A 241 10.25 2.33 -6.52
CA MET A 241 9.30 1.89 -5.50
C MET A 241 9.11 0.38 -5.51
N ARG A 242 8.92 -0.20 -4.32
CA ARG A 242 8.13 -1.42 -4.11
C ARG A 242 6.73 -1.04 -3.62
N GLU A 243 5.99 -1.98 -3.06
CA GLU A 243 4.72 -1.73 -2.39
C GLU A 243 4.88 -0.79 -1.17
N ASN A 244 3.78 -0.48 -0.47
CA ASN A 244 3.86 0.28 0.76
C ASN A 244 4.62 -0.46 1.88
N GLN A 245 4.43 -1.78 1.94
CA GLN A 245 4.97 -2.67 2.95
C GLN A 245 5.11 -4.08 2.35
N PRO A 246 5.95 -4.96 2.93
CA PRO A 246 5.98 -6.35 2.50
C PRO A 246 4.66 -7.04 2.82
N PHE A 247 4.24 -7.93 1.93
CA PHE A 247 3.16 -8.89 2.17
C PHE A 247 3.75 -10.30 2.27
N PRO A 248 3.08 -11.22 2.99
CA PRO A 248 3.39 -12.63 2.80
C PRO A 248 3.30 -12.99 1.31
N PRO A 249 4.16 -13.89 0.80
CA PRO A 249 4.21 -14.22 -0.62
C PRO A 249 2.81 -14.49 -1.21
N GLY A 250 2.52 -13.84 -2.34
CA GLY A 250 1.25 -13.96 -3.04
C GLY A 250 0.04 -13.21 -2.45
N HIS A 251 0.12 -12.70 -1.22
CA HIS A 251 -1.04 -12.10 -0.55
C HIS A 251 -1.38 -10.70 -1.07
N PHE A 252 -0.40 -9.97 -1.59
CA PHE A 252 -0.64 -8.67 -2.20
C PHE A 252 -1.53 -8.78 -3.44
N MET A 253 -1.42 -9.87 -4.21
CA MET A 253 -2.23 -10.11 -5.40
C MET A 253 -3.70 -10.44 -5.08
N LEU A 254 -3.97 -10.92 -3.87
CA LEU A 254 -5.33 -11.22 -3.41
C LEU A 254 -6.10 -9.95 -3.00
N GLN A 255 -5.43 -8.79 -2.99
CA GLN A 255 -6.04 -7.52 -2.61
C GLN A 255 -6.90 -6.95 -3.75
N THR A 256 -7.97 -6.25 -3.40
CA THR A 256 -8.80 -5.56 -4.40
C THR A 256 -8.08 -4.33 -4.97
N TYR A 257 -8.50 -3.89 -6.16
CA TYR A 257 -7.96 -2.67 -6.79
C TYR A 257 -7.89 -1.47 -5.84
N LYS A 258 -8.91 -1.27 -4.99
CA LYS A 258 -8.96 -0.12 -4.07
C LYS A 258 -7.85 -0.19 -3.00
N TRP A 259 -7.51 -1.39 -2.52
CA TRP A 259 -6.40 -1.60 -1.61
C TRP A 259 -5.04 -1.42 -2.29
N ILE A 260 -4.87 -1.96 -3.49
CA ILE A 260 -3.65 -1.77 -4.29
C ILE A 260 -3.41 -0.29 -4.57
N ARG A 261 -4.45 0.42 -5.02
CA ARG A 261 -4.42 1.86 -5.28
C ARG A 261 -4.06 2.67 -4.04
N TYR A 262 -4.65 2.35 -2.89
CA TYR A 262 -4.34 3.00 -1.62
C TYR A 262 -2.89 2.75 -1.19
N SER A 263 -2.45 1.49 -1.23
CA SER A 263 -1.07 1.08 -0.90
C SER A 263 -0.06 1.82 -1.77
N LEU A 264 -0.28 1.85 -3.09
CA LEU A 264 0.62 2.51 -4.03
C LEU A 264 0.74 4.01 -3.75
N VAL A 265 -0.37 4.70 -3.47
CA VAL A 265 -0.33 6.12 -3.09
C VAL A 265 0.38 6.32 -1.77
N SER A 266 0.09 5.52 -0.75
CA SER A 266 0.81 5.60 0.53
C SER A 266 2.33 5.48 0.34
N ALA A 267 2.78 4.57 -0.51
CA ALA A 267 4.19 4.40 -0.83
C ALA A 267 4.77 5.65 -1.54
N MET A 268 4.05 6.19 -2.52
CA MET A 268 4.46 7.42 -3.24
C MET A 268 4.57 8.63 -2.31
N GLU A 269 3.60 8.80 -1.42
CA GLU A 269 3.53 9.90 -0.47
C GLU A 269 4.73 9.87 0.49
N ARG A 270 5.07 8.71 1.03
CA ARG A 270 6.25 8.54 1.88
C ARG A 270 7.56 8.81 1.15
N HIS A 271 7.65 8.46 -0.13
CA HIS A 271 8.78 8.86 -0.97
C HIS A 271 8.85 10.37 -1.15
N ARG A 272 7.72 11.01 -1.42
CA ARG A 272 7.61 12.46 -1.60
C ARG A 272 8.01 13.22 -0.35
N ASP A 273 7.58 12.76 0.82
CA ASP A 273 7.95 13.35 2.12
C ASP A 273 9.46 13.23 2.39
N ALA A 274 10.11 12.21 1.83
CA ALA A 274 11.57 12.08 1.83
C ALA A 274 12.27 12.92 0.75
N GLY A 275 11.54 13.69 -0.05
CA GLY A 275 12.06 14.52 -1.15
C GLY A 275 12.35 13.74 -2.43
N LEU A 276 11.73 12.57 -2.62
CA LEU A 276 11.93 11.68 -3.76
C LEU A 276 10.73 11.68 -4.68
N GLN A 277 10.96 11.45 -5.97
CA GLN A 277 9.90 11.33 -6.98
C GLN A 277 10.12 10.04 -7.79
N PRO A 278 9.74 8.87 -7.22
CA PRO A 278 9.95 7.60 -7.89
C PRO A 278 9.11 7.52 -9.17
N ALA A 279 9.74 7.03 -10.23
CA ALA A 279 9.12 6.85 -11.55
C ALA A 279 8.97 5.38 -11.95
N PHE A 280 9.77 4.51 -11.33
CA PHE A 280 9.82 3.08 -11.58
C PHE A 280 9.24 2.33 -10.39
N TYR A 281 8.48 1.28 -10.67
CA TYR A 281 7.82 0.44 -9.69
C TYR A 281 8.15 -1.02 -9.99
N LEU A 282 8.74 -1.73 -9.04
CA LEU A 282 9.01 -3.16 -9.12
C LEU A 282 8.05 -3.87 -8.16
N PRO A 283 6.88 -4.30 -8.64
CA PRO A 283 5.96 -5.08 -7.82
C PRO A 283 6.46 -6.51 -7.62
N ASP A 284 6.02 -7.15 -6.54
CA ASP A 284 6.30 -8.57 -6.29
C ASP A 284 5.81 -9.44 -7.47
N ASN A 285 4.61 -9.15 -7.96
CA ASN A 285 4.03 -9.78 -9.15
C ASN A 285 3.13 -8.82 -9.94
N LEU A 286 2.84 -9.13 -11.19
CA LEU A 286 2.02 -8.33 -12.10
C LEU A 286 0.61 -8.88 -12.21
N THR A 287 -0.37 -8.01 -11.98
CA THR A 287 -1.79 -8.27 -12.21
C THR A 287 -2.44 -7.03 -12.84
N ASP A 288 -3.56 -7.19 -13.54
CA ASP A 288 -4.27 -6.05 -14.17
C ASP A 288 -4.61 -4.92 -13.19
N PRO A 289 -5.06 -5.18 -11.94
CA PRO A 289 -5.25 -4.13 -10.95
C PRO A 289 -3.98 -3.35 -10.61
N ILE A 290 -2.82 -4.03 -10.55
CA ILE A 290 -1.52 -3.41 -10.27
C ILE A 290 -1.08 -2.53 -11.44
N VAL A 291 -1.16 -3.04 -12.67
CA VAL A 291 -0.81 -2.28 -13.88
C VAL A 291 -1.70 -1.06 -14.02
N THR A 292 -3.00 -1.21 -13.79
CA THR A 292 -3.97 -0.09 -13.84
C THR A 292 -3.68 0.96 -12.78
N ALA A 293 -3.44 0.55 -11.54
CA ALA A 293 -3.10 1.47 -10.46
C ALA A 293 -1.79 2.22 -10.75
N ALA A 294 -0.76 1.53 -11.21
CA ALA A 294 0.54 2.12 -11.58
C ALA A 294 0.41 3.11 -12.75
N LYS A 295 -0.34 2.75 -13.79
CA LYS A 295 -0.64 3.64 -14.94
C LYS A 295 -1.27 4.94 -14.49
N ASN A 296 -2.31 4.87 -13.65
CA ASN A 296 -3.01 6.05 -13.11
C ASN A 296 -2.11 6.94 -12.24
N ARG A 297 -0.94 6.43 -11.82
CA ARG A 297 0.06 7.16 -11.04
C ARG A 297 1.28 7.59 -11.83
N GLY A 298 1.34 7.31 -13.14
CA GLY A 298 2.47 7.70 -13.99
C GLY A 298 3.67 6.73 -13.92
N LEU A 299 3.56 5.59 -13.24
CA LEU A 299 4.69 4.71 -12.95
C LEU A 299 4.97 3.74 -14.10
N ARG A 300 6.25 3.40 -14.29
CA ARG A 300 6.73 2.33 -15.19
C ARG A 300 6.96 1.06 -14.39
N LEU A 301 6.42 -0.07 -14.84
CA LEU A 301 6.53 -1.34 -14.13
C LEU A 301 7.78 -2.09 -14.59
N VAL A 302 8.65 -2.41 -13.64
CA VAL A 302 9.90 -3.12 -13.86
C VAL A 302 9.69 -4.57 -13.48
N GLN A 303 9.90 -5.48 -14.44
CA GLN A 303 9.87 -6.91 -14.21
C GLN A 303 11.27 -7.47 -14.48
N PRO A 304 11.97 -7.98 -13.46
CA PRO A 304 13.29 -8.54 -13.64
C PRO A 304 13.29 -9.72 -14.62
N THR A 305 14.22 -9.72 -15.57
CA THR A 305 14.56 -10.84 -16.46
C THR A 305 15.18 -11.98 -15.67
N ALA A 306 16.05 -11.64 -14.71
CA ALA A 306 16.67 -12.59 -13.81
C ALA A 306 16.53 -12.13 -12.35
N ARG A 307 16.28 -13.08 -11.46
CA ARG A 307 16.12 -12.83 -10.02
C ARG A 307 17.08 -13.69 -9.22
N PHE A 308 17.66 -13.08 -8.19
CA PHE A 308 18.32 -13.79 -7.10
C PHE A 308 17.68 -13.44 -5.75
N PRO A 309 17.14 -14.43 -5.02
CA PRO A 309 17.02 -15.83 -5.40
C PRO A 309 16.04 -16.01 -6.60
N PRO A 310 16.20 -17.09 -7.38
CA PRO A 310 15.24 -17.44 -8.44
C PRO A 310 13.86 -17.74 -7.82
N THR A 311 12.82 -17.16 -8.40
CA THR A 311 11.42 -17.47 -8.07
C THR A 311 10.80 -18.47 -9.05
N GLU A 312 11.47 -18.73 -10.16
CA GLU A 312 11.06 -19.65 -11.22
C GLU A 312 12.28 -20.42 -11.75
N GLY A 313 12.06 -21.50 -12.49
CA GLY A 313 13.13 -22.35 -13.02
C GLY A 313 13.83 -23.14 -11.92
N THR A 314 15.17 -23.12 -11.90
CA THR A 314 15.99 -23.86 -10.93
C THR A 314 15.98 -23.16 -9.57
N LEU A 315 15.02 -23.52 -8.72
CA LEU A 315 14.92 -23.01 -7.36
C LEU A 315 16.10 -23.43 -6.48
N LEU A 316 16.50 -22.58 -5.54
CA LEU A 316 17.55 -22.89 -4.57
C LEU A 316 16.94 -23.66 -3.40
N THR A 317 17.28 -24.94 -3.30
CA THR A 317 16.79 -25.86 -2.26
C THR A 317 17.92 -26.26 -1.32
N GLN A 318 17.56 -26.91 -0.21
CA GLN A 318 18.56 -27.50 0.68
C GLN A 318 19.48 -28.46 -0.06
N GLU A 319 18.92 -29.33 -0.88
CA GLU A 319 19.66 -30.38 -1.59
C GLU A 319 20.60 -29.84 -2.67
N ASN A 320 20.19 -28.79 -3.40
CA ASN A 320 20.96 -28.30 -4.55
C ASN A 320 21.84 -27.08 -4.25
N TYR A 321 21.60 -26.35 -3.15
CA TYR A 321 22.26 -25.10 -2.83
C TYR A 321 22.70 -25.00 -1.37
N TYR A 322 21.80 -25.13 -0.39
CA TYR A 322 22.15 -24.81 1.01
C TYR A 322 22.97 -25.87 1.74
N ASN A 323 22.98 -27.13 1.29
CA ASN A 323 23.88 -28.14 1.86
C ASN A 323 25.35 -27.91 1.49
N TYR A 324 25.64 -27.05 0.51
CA TYR A 324 26.99 -26.73 0.07
C TYR A 324 27.60 -25.61 0.90
N ARG A 325 28.93 -25.57 0.95
CA ARG A 325 29.69 -24.50 1.60
C ARG A 325 29.56 -23.20 0.82
N ASP A 326 29.79 -22.08 1.49
CA ASP A 326 29.68 -20.74 0.88
C ASP A 326 30.46 -20.61 -0.44
N VAL A 327 31.68 -21.16 -0.51
CA VAL A 327 32.53 -21.15 -1.72
C VAL A 327 31.96 -21.96 -2.89
N GLU A 328 31.13 -22.96 -2.62
CA GLU A 328 30.49 -23.81 -3.62
C GLU A 328 29.14 -23.23 -4.09
N ARG A 329 28.51 -22.39 -3.26
CA ARG A 329 27.23 -21.73 -3.55
C ARG A 329 27.37 -20.63 -4.59
N VAL A 330 28.44 -19.83 -4.55
CA VAL A 330 28.69 -18.73 -5.51
C VAL A 330 28.61 -19.20 -6.97
N PRO A 331 29.41 -20.17 -7.45
CA PRO A 331 29.34 -20.60 -8.85
C PRO A 331 28.01 -21.26 -9.23
N LYS A 332 27.26 -21.83 -8.25
CA LYS A 332 25.90 -22.32 -8.49
C LYS A 332 24.93 -21.17 -8.74
N ALA A 333 24.97 -20.12 -7.92
CA ALA A 333 24.15 -18.94 -8.09
C ALA A 333 24.42 -18.23 -9.42
N GLU A 334 25.70 -18.06 -9.78
CA GLU A 334 26.08 -17.44 -11.06
C GLU A 334 25.57 -18.21 -12.27
N ARG A 335 25.62 -19.56 -12.24
CA ARG A 335 25.05 -20.39 -13.32
C ARG A 335 23.55 -20.17 -13.47
N VAL A 336 22.81 -20.18 -12.36
CA VAL A 336 21.36 -19.95 -12.37
C VAL A 336 21.02 -18.56 -12.91
N LEU A 337 21.79 -17.53 -12.55
CA LEU A 337 21.60 -16.18 -13.07
C LEU A 337 21.94 -16.06 -14.55
N ARG A 338 23.03 -16.68 -15.00
CA ARG A 338 23.40 -16.72 -16.41
C ARG A 338 22.35 -17.43 -17.26
N GLU A 339 21.82 -18.55 -16.78
CA GLU A 339 20.73 -19.28 -17.44
C GLU A 339 19.47 -18.43 -17.59
N GLN A 340 19.11 -17.64 -16.57
CA GLN A 340 17.97 -16.71 -16.64
C GLN A 340 18.20 -15.54 -17.60
N LEU A 341 19.40 -14.95 -17.61
CA LEU A 341 19.72 -13.80 -18.49
C LEU A 341 19.83 -14.17 -19.97
N GLY A 342 20.23 -15.42 -20.25
CA GLY A 342 20.41 -15.91 -21.62
C GLY A 342 21.35 -15.02 -22.45
N GLU A 343 21.04 -14.89 -23.74
CA GLU A 343 21.79 -14.06 -24.70
C GLU A 343 21.07 -12.75 -25.03
N THR A 344 20.24 -12.23 -24.11
CA THR A 344 19.42 -11.03 -24.38
C THR A 344 19.74 -9.83 -23.49
N GLY A 345 20.48 -10.04 -22.39
CA GLY A 345 20.69 -8.99 -21.39
C GLY A 345 19.47 -8.80 -20.50
N GLY A 346 19.23 -7.57 -20.05
CA GLY A 346 17.97 -7.18 -19.41
C GLY A 346 18.08 -6.63 -18.00
N ILE A 347 17.23 -7.13 -17.11
CA ILE A 347 17.07 -6.58 -15.76
C ILE A 347 17.40 -7.68 -14.75
N LEU A 348 18.54 -7.55 -14.08
CA LEU A 348 18.95 -8.46 -13.01
C LEU A 348 18.58 -7.86 -11.66
N SER A 349 17.80 -8.59 -10.87
CA SER A 349 17.44 -8.17 -9.51
C SER A 349 18.08 -9.04 -8.43
N LEU A 350 18.57 -8.40 -7.37
CA LEU A 350 19.01 -9.03 -6.13
C LEU A 350 18.10 -8.61 -4.98
N ASP A 351 17.66 -9.54 -4.14
CA ASP A 351 16.84 -9.25 -2.96
C ASP A 351 17.68 -9.16 -1.69
N SER A 352 17.61 -8.04 -0.98
CA SER A 352 18.38 -7.86 0.25
C SER A 352 17.85 -8.66 1.45
N ASP A 353 16.60 -9.12 1.43
CA ASP A 353 16.07 -10.01 2.48
C ASP A 353 16.65 -11.42 2.37
N HIS A 354 17.30 -11.75 1.25
CA HIS A 354 18.01 -12.99 1.07
C HIS A 354 19.49 -12.85 1.45
N PRO A 355 19.99 -13.57 2.48
CA PRO A 355 21.38 -13.46 2.93
C PRO A 355 22.38 -13.68 1.80
N ASP A 356 22.23 -14.73 0.98
CA ASP A 356 23.25 -15.04 -0.03
C ASP A 356 23.36 -13.97 -1.13
N SER A 357 22.38 -13.05 -1.30
CA SER A 357 22.49 -11.94 -2.26
C SER A 357 23.73 -11.09 -2.03
N HIS A 358 24.05 -10.77 -0.77
CA HIS A 358 25.26 -10.01 -0.47
C HIS A 358 26.52 -10.84 -0.71
N MET A 359 26.48 -12.14 -0.40
CA MET A 359 27.64 -13.04 -0.52
C MET A 359 28.05 -13.21 -1.97
N ILE A 360 27.09 -13.41 -2.86
CA ILE A 360 27.36 -13.63 -4.28
C ILE A 360 27.63 -12.31 -5.03
N SER A 361 27.13 -11.18 -4.53
CA SER A 361 27.12 -9.91 -5.29
C SER A 361 28.50 -9.48 -5.80
N VAL A 362 29.56 -9.72 -5.02
CA VAL A 362 30.94 -9.36 -5.43
C VAL A 362 31.39 -10.18 -6.63
N PHE A 363 31.30 -11.50 -6.54
CA PHE A 363 31.72 -12.41 -7.62
C PHE A 363 30.84 -12.25 -8.86
N LEU A 364 29.54 -12.07 -8.66
CA LEU A 364 28.60 -11.77 -9.72
C LEU A 364 28.99 -10.49 -10.47
N LEU A 365 29.35 -9.41 -9.76
CA LEU A 365 29.79 -8.17 -10.39
C LEU A 365 31.12 -8.36 -11.15
N ASP A 366 32.07 -9.11 -10.59
CA ASP A 366 33.31 -9.44 -11.30
C ASP A 366 33.04 -10.20 -12.60
N TYR A 367 32.17 -11.21 -12.56
CA TYR A 367 31.74 -11.93 -13.75
C TYR A 367 31.08 -11.00 -14.77
N LEU A 368 30.08 -10.23 -14.33
CA LEU A 368 29.32 -9.34 -15.21
C LEU A 368 30.20 -8.29 -15.88
N VAL A 369 31.12 -7.67 -15.13
CA VAL A 369 31.98 -6.60 -15.65
C VAL A 369 33.17 -7.13 -16.45
N GLN A 370 33.79 -8.23 -16.04
CA GLN A 370 35.09 -8.65 -16.59
C GLN A 370 34.99 -9.81 -17.59
N ARG A 371 33.90 -10.60 -17.54
CA ARG A 371 33.82 -11.88 -18.26
C ARG A 371 32.55 -12.02 -19.11
N SER A 372 31.48 -11.32 -18.79
CA SER A 372 30.23 -11.40 -19.54
C SER A 372 30.24 -10.54 -20.81
N ASN A 373 29.29 -10.78 -21.70
CA ASN A 373 29.05 -9.93 -22.88
C ASN A 373 28.05 -8.79 -22.60
N PHE A 374 27.83 -8.45 -21.34
CA PHE A 374 26.86 -7.43 -20.94
C PHE A 374 27.52 -6.06 -20.74
N GLU A 375 26.83 -5.01 -21.18
CA GLU A 375 27.13 -3.63 -20.80
C GLU A 375 26.24 -3.24 -19.63
N ILE A 376 26.84 -2.96 -18.47
CA ILE A 376 26.07 -2.52 -17.29
C ILE A 376 25.63 -1.06 -17.48
N VAL A 377 24.32 -0.85 -17.59
CA VAL A 377 23.70 0.45 -17.86
C VAL A 377 22.73 0.87 -16.77
N SER A 378 22.44 2.16 -16.66
CA SER A 378 21.39 2.64 -15.76
C SER A 378 20.01 2.16 -16.21
N ILE A 379 19.04 2.11 -15.29
CA ILE A 379 17.66 1.77 -15.66
C ILE A 379 17.07 2.76 -16.67
N HIS A 380 17.49 4.02 -16.64
CA HIS A 380 17.08 5.02 -17.62
C HIS A 380 17.56 4.60 -19.01
N LYS A 381 18.87 4.35 -19.18
CA LYS A 381 19.41 3.90 -20.47
C LYS A 381 18.83 2.56 -20.91
N CYS A 382 18.63 1.62 -19.99
CA CYS A 382 18.02 0.31 -20.28
C CYS A 382 16.61 0.42 -20.87
N LEU A 383 15.81 1.39 -20.42
CA LEU A 383 14.42 1.57 -20.84
C LEU A 383 14.25 2.66 -21.93
N SER A 384 15.34 3.30 -22.35
CA SER A 384 15.33 4.19 -23.50
C SER A 384 15.24 3.39 -24.79
N ASP A 385 14.42 3.87 -25.73
CA ASP A 385 14.31 3.32 -27.08
C ASP A 385 15.55 3.64 -27.93
#